data_AF-A0AAU5RS83-F1
#
_entry.id   AF-A0AAU5RS83-F1
#
_cell.length_a   1.000
_cell.length_b   1.000
_cell.length_c   1.000
_cell.angle_alpha   90.00
_cell.angle_beta   90.00
_cell.angle_gamma   90.00
#
_symmetry.space_group_name_H-M   'P 1'
#
loop_
_entity.id
_entity.type
_entity.pdbx_description
1 polymer ?
#
loop_
_entity_poly.entity_id
_entity_poly.type
_entity_poly.pdbx_seq_one_letter_code
_entity_poly.pdbx_strand_id
1 'polypeptide(L)'
;METRIARIRDTEAAKDELEKALSGAGVVLPSLGLDAVCLASDYLPPLVELGRCNPATARKLAAVLRDRRAELLAKVDEANRQSAVNRAG
;
A
#
# COMPACT_ATOMS: atom_id res chain seq x y z
N MET A 1 -17.63 -18.49 9.06
CA MET A 1 -17.82 -17.11 9.53
C MET A 1 -16.51 -16.67 10.15
N GLU A 2 -15.81 -15.70 9.57
CA GLU A 2 -14.52 -15.25 10.10
C GLU A 2 -14.72 -14.55 11.45
N THR A 3 -13.89 -14.87 12.43
CA THR A 3 -13.99 -14.29 13.78
C THR A 3 -13.49 -12.85 13.78
N ARG A 4 -14.05 -12.00 14.66
CA ARG A 4 -13.63 -10.59 14.79
C ARG A 4 -12.12 -10.45 15.04
N ILE A 5 -11.57 -11.36 15.85
CA ILE A 5 -10.13 -11.44 16.13
C ILE A 5 -9.32 -11.67 14.84
N ALA A 6 -9.77 -12.55 13.94
CA ALA A 6 -9.08 -12.79 12.68
C ALA A 6 -9.04 -11.53 11.80
N ARG A 7 -10.17 -10.80 11.71
CA ARG A 7 -10.23 -9.52 10.97
C ARG A 7 -9.32 -8.43 11.56
N ILE A 8 -9.21 -8.37 12.89
CA ILE A 8 -8.30 -7.42 13.56
C ILE A 8 -6.85 -7.74 13.19
N ARG A 9 -6.45 -9.01 13.26
CA ARG A 9 -5.09 -9.46 12.90
C ARG A 9 -4.77 -9.20 11.43
N ASP A 10 -5.73 -9.41 10.54
CA ASP A 10 -5.59 -9.08 9.12
C ASP A 10 -5.37 -7.58 8.91
N THR A 11 -6.12 -6.74 9.64
CA THR A 11 -5.97 -5.28 9.59
C THR A 11 -4.61 -4.82 10.16
N GLU A 12 -4.13 -5.44 11.23
CA GLU A 12 -2.78 -5.22 11.78
C GLU A 12 -1.70 -5.58 10.74
N ALA A 13 -1.81 -6.74 10.10
CA ALA A 13 -0.88 -7.16 9.06
C ALA A 13 -0.87 -6.19 7.87
N ALA A 14 -2.04 -5.76 7.42
CA ALA A 14 -2.17 -4.78 6.34
C ALA A 14 -1.56 -3.42 6.73
N LYS A 15 -1.76 -2.96 7.97
CA LYS A 15 -1.14 -1.73 8.48
C LYS A 15 0.39 -1.86 8.47
N ASP A 16 0.94 -2.99 8.91
CA ASP A 16 2.39 -3.22 8.98
C ASP A 16 3.03 -3.34 7.59
N GLU A 17 2.34 -3.97 6.65
CA GLU A 17 2.75 -4.00 5.24
C GLU A 17 2.80 -2.59 4.66
N LEU A 18 1.75 -1.79 4.90
CA LEU A 18 1.69 -0.40 4.46
C LEU A 18 2.81 0.43 5.08
N GLU A 19 3.06 0.31 6.38
CA GLU A 19 4.14 1.03 7.07
C GLU A 19 5.51 0.71 6.47
N LYS A 20 5.79 -0.57 6.20
CA LYS A 20 7.05 -1.00 5.56
C LYS A 20 7.18 -0.43 4.16
N ALA A 21 6.13 -0.48 3.36
CA ALA A 21 6.13 0.06 2.00
C ALA A 21 6.37 1.58 1.99
N LEU A 22 5.69 2.32 2.87
CA LEU A 22 5.87 3.76 3.03
C LEU A 22 7.29 4.10 3.47
N SER A 23 7.82 3.37 4.46
CA SER A 23 9.18 3.56 4.97
C SER A 23 10.23 3.28 3.90
N GLY A 24 10.04 2.23 3.09
CA GLY A 24 10.90 1.93 1.93
C GLY A 24 10.88 3.03 0.87
N ALA A 25 9.79 3.79 0.77
CA ALA A 25 9.67 4.99 -0.07
C ALA A 25 10.11 6.29 0.63
N GLY A 26 10.63 6.20 1.87
CA GLY A 26 11.03 7.32 2.71
C GLY A 26 9.88 8.20 3.18
N VAL A 27 8.64 7.69 3.19
CA VAL A 27 7.46 8.37 3.74
C VAL A 27 7.18 7.83 5.13
N VAL A 28 6.97 8.71 6.10
CA VAL A 28 6.54 8.34 7.45
C VAL A 28 5.21 9.01 7.73
N LEU A 29 4.24 8.24 8.21
CA LEU A 29 2.96 8.71 8.72
C LEU A 29 2.88 8.36 10.21
N PRO A 30 3.24 9.29 11.12
CA PRO A 30 3.29 9.00 12.55
C PRO A 30 1.93 8.59 13.16
N SER A 31 0.85 8.92 12.47
CA SER A 31 -0.53 8.56 12.84
C SER A 31 -1.01 7.22 12.30
N LEU A 32 -0.19 6.50 11.52
CA LEU A 32 -0.61 5.24 10.91
C LEU A 32 -0.84 4.17 12.00
N GLY A 33 -2.06 3.66 12.06
CA GLY A 33 -2.48 2.70 13.07
C GLY A 33 -3.77 2.00 12.69
N LEU A 34 -4.47 1.46 13.69
CA LEU A 34 -5.84 0.99 13.53
C LEU A 34 -6.80 2.05 14.03
N ASP A 35 -7.96 2.17 13.39
CA ASP A 35 -9.01 3.08 13.85
C ASP A 35 -9.61 2.56 15.17
N ALA A 36 -9.47 3.36 16.22
CA ALA A 36 -9.92 3.00 17.56
C ALA A 36 -11.44 2.85 17.66
N VAL A 37 -12.21 3.63 16.87
CA VAL A 37 -13.67 3.58 16.88
C VAL A 37 -14.17 2.25 16.31
N CYS A 38 -13.60 1.82 15.19
CA CYS A 38 -13.88 0.53 14.58
C CYS A 38 -13.42 -0.63 15.46
N LEU A 39 -12.26 -0.53 16.10
CA LEU A 39 -11.78 -1.53 17.06
C LEU A 39 -12.66 -1.66 18.31
N ALA A 40 -13.32 -0.58 18.75
CA ALA A 40 -14.25 -0.64 19.87
C ALA A 40 -15.64 -1.17 19.50
N SER A 41 -15.99 -1.20 18.20
CA SER A 41 -17.33 -1.55 17.73
C SER A 41 -17.46 -3.01 17.29
N ASP A 42 -18.41 -3.74 17.88
CA ASP A 42 -18.76 -5.11 17.46
C ASP A 42 -19.39 -5.19 16.06
N TYR A 43 -19.86 -4.06 15.54
CA TYR A 43 -20.61 -3.98 14.29
C TYR A 43 -19.79 -3.41 13.13
N LEU A 44 -18.76 -2.61 13.40
CA LEU A 44 -17.90 -2.05 12.37
C LEU A 44 -16.75 -3.02 12.03
N PRO A 45 -16.35 -3.10 10.75
CA PRO A 45 -15.12 -3.79 10.39
C PRO A 45 -13.92 -3.04 10.98
N PRO A 46 -12.85 -3.74 11.43
CA PRO A 46 -11.60 -3.07 11.77
C PRO A 46 -11.05 -2.33 10.54
N LEU A 47 -10.51 -1.14 10.73
CA LEU A 47 -9.97 -0.29 9.67
C LEU A 47 -8.55 0.16 10.02
N VAL A 48 -7.75 0.41 8.98
CA VAL A 48 -6.46 1.10 9.11
C VAL A 48 -6.71 2.60 9.15
N GLU A 49 -6.23 3.26 10.20
CA GLU A 49 -6.21 4.72 10.33
C GLU A 49 -4.95 5.26 9.67
N LEU A 50 -5.11 6.07 8.60
CA LEU A 50 -4.00 6.67 7.87
C LEU A 50 -3.56 8.01 8.49
N GLY A 51 -4.49 8.72 9.14
CA GLY A 51 -4.36 10.06 9.66
C GLY A 51 -4.19 11.13 8.58
N ARG A 52 -3.69 12.30 9.02
CA ARG A 52 -3.50 13.48 8.17
C ARG A 52 -2.03 13.59 7.79
N CYS A 53 -1.75 13.96 6.55
CA CYS A 53 -0.39 14.28 6.11
C CYS A 53 -0.30 15.73 5.63
N ASN A 54 0.89 16.32 5.72
CA ASN A 54 1.13 17.65 5.19
C ASN A 54 1.24 17.61 3.64
N PRO A 55 1.10 18.75 2.94
CA PRO A 55 1.14 18.78 1.47
C PRO A 55 2.43 18.22 0.86
N ALA A 56 3.58 18.38 1.52
CA ALA A 56 4.85 17.82 1.06
C ALA A 56 4.81 16.28 1.05
N THR A 57 4.28 15.69 2.12
CA THR A 57 4.09 14.24 2.26
C THR A 57 3.08 13.73 1.24
N ALA A 58 1.95 14.42 1.05
CA ALA A 58 0.95 14.06 0.05
C ALA A 58 1.54 14.04 -1.38
N ARG A 59 2.35 15.05 -1.73
CA ARG A 59 3.03 15.09 -3.03
C ARG A 59 4.04 13.95 -3.19
N LYS A 60 4.80 13.64 -2.12
CA LYS A 60 5.76 12.53 -2.11
C LYS A 60 5.07 11.19 -2.33
N LEU A 61 3.96 10.92 -1.63
CA LEU A 61 3.12 9.74 -1.83
C LEU A 61 2.67 9.64 -3.29
N ALA A 62 2.13 10.73 -3.85
CA ALA A 62 1.66 10.75 -5.22
C ALA A 62 2.78 10.52 -6.24
N ALA A 63 4.00 11.00 -5.97
CA ALA A 63 5.18 10.75 -6.81
C ALA A 63 5.55 9.27 -6.80
N VAL A 64 5.72 8.67 -5.62
CA VAL A 64 6.07 7.24 -5.45
C VAL A 64 5.10 6.33 -6.21
N LEU A 65 3.78 6.61 -6.13
CA LEU A 65 2.77 5.83 -6.84
C LEU A 65 2.88 5.94 -8.36
N ARG A 66 3.18 7.14 -8.89
CA ARG A 66 3.40 7.35 -10.33
C ARG A 66 4.68 6.69 -10.80
N ASP A 67 5.75 6.82 -10.04
CA ASP A 67 7.06 6.27 -10.38
C ASP A 67 6.99 4.74 -10.44
N ARG A 68 6.32 4.11 -9.46
CA ARG A 68 6.08 2.66 -9.48
C ARG A 68 5.27 2.22 -10.69
N ARG A 69 4.24 2.97 -11.07
CA ARG A 69 3.44 2.67 -12.28
C ARG A 69 4.31 2.77 -13.54
N ALA A 70 5.10 3.84 -13.67
CA ALA A 70 5.99 4.02 -14.82
C ALA A 70 7.04 2.91 -14.92
N GLU A 71 7.64 2.52 -13.79
CA GLU A 71 8.58 1.39 -13.69
C GLU A 71 7.95 0.08 -14.21
N LEU A 72 6.71 -0.22 -13.80
CA LEU A 72 6.01 -1.43 -14.23
C LEU A 72 5.70 -1.40 -15.73
N LEU A 73 5.28 -0.26 -16.28
CA LEU A 73 5.02 -0.13 -17.72
C LEU A 73 6.30 -0.33 -18.54
N ALA A 74 7.42 0.26 -18.11
CA ALA A 74 8.71 0.06 -18.77
C ALA A 74 9.16 -1.42 -18.76
N LYS A 75 8.90 -2.14 -17.66
CA LYS A 75 9.17 -3.59 -17.56
C LYS A 75 8.31 -4.41 -18.53
N VAL A 76 7.04 -4.05 -18.70
CA VAL A 76 6.15 -4.70 -19.67
C VAL A 76 6.64 -4.45 -21.10
N ASP A 77 7.05 -3.22 -21.41
CA ASP A 77 7.57 -2.87 -22.74
C ASP A 77 8.87 -3.62 -23.08
N GLU A 78 9.77 -3.76 -22.10
CA GLU A 78 10.99 -4.58 -22.24
C GLU A 78 10.66 -6.06 -22.46
N ALA A 79 9.76 -6.63 -21.65
CA ALA A 79 9.34 -8.03 -21.81
C ALA A 79 8.71 -8.30 -23.18
N ASN A 80 7.88 -7.37 -23.68
CA ASN A 80 7.28 -7.44 -25.00
C ASN A 80 8.33 -7.39 -26.11
N ARG A 81 9.33 -6.50 -25.99
CA ARG A 81 10.45 -6.42 -26.94
C ARG A 81 11.24 -7.73 -26.97
N GLN A 82 11.62 -8.27 -25.81
CA GLN A 82 12.35 -9.54 -25.73
C GLN A 82 11.55 -10.71 -26.32
N SER A 83 10.24 -10.75 -26.07
CA SER A 83 9.36 -11.79 -26.63
C SER A 83 9.25 -11.73 -28.15
N ALA A 84 9.23 -10.52 -28.74
CA ALA A 84 9.24 -10.34 -30.18
C ALA A 84 10.56 -10.82 -30.80
N VAL A 85 11.70 -10.52 -30.17
CA VAL A 85 13.02 -10.99 -30.59
C VAL A 85 13.10 -12.52 -30.54
N ASN A 86 12.63 -13.13 -29.44
CA ASN A 86 12.67 -14.59 -29.26
C ASN A 86 11.77 -15.37 -30.24
N ARG A 87 10.77 -14.74 -30.86
CA ARG A 87 9.90 -15.37 -31.88
C ARG A 87 10.45 -15.26 -33.30
N ALA A 88 11.38 -14.33 -33.53
CA ALA A 88 11.94 -14.04 -34.84
C ALA A 88 13.25 -14.81 -35.11
N GLY A 89 13.83 -15.43 -34.09
CA GLY A 89 14.97 -16.35 -34.19
C GLY A 89 14.53 -17.79 -33.99
#